data_AF-A0A743Z954-F1
#
_entry.id   AF-A0A743Z954-F1
#
_cell.length_a   1.000
_cell.length_b   1.000
_cell.length_c   1.000
_cell.angle_alpha   90.00
_cell.angle_beta   90.00
_cell.angle_gamma   90.00
#
_symmetry.space_group_name_H-M   'P 1'
#
loop_
_entity.id
_entity.type
_entity.pdbx_description
1 polymer ?
#
loop_
_entity_poly.entity_id
_entity_poly.type
_entity_poly.pdbx_seq_one_letter_code
_entity_poly.pdbx_strand_id
1 'polypeptide(L)'
;KNIRTVAKDGQIDIQLADNLDVTSVKTGNTLLNNDGLHISGGPSVTTGGINAGNRIISNVGDAVSDTDAVNKRQLDNLSISVNRGWNIQANGGDAEAVAPGDTVNVAEGDNIQVTRTGKTLNIATARKVNFDNVAVGDISLDKDTGKISGLSDGSLSADSRDAVTGSQLFNINENVTTNTRNIASNKTQIDSGLNFAGNTGTFNRRLGETTTIRGGLADAAAASN
;
A
#
# COMPACT_ATOMS: atom_id res chain seq x y z
N LYS A 1 -83.87 -1.19 23.97
CA LYS A 1 -84.21 -1.15 25.42
C LYS A 1 -83.44 -2.28 26.08
N ASN A 2 -82.69 -1.99 27.14
CA ASN A 2 -81.75 -2.94 27.74
C ASN A 2 -82.38 -3.91 28.74
N ILE A 3 -83.62 -3.63 29.15
CA ILE A 3 -84.41 -4.47 30.06
C ILE A 3 -85.60 -5.00 29.27
N ARG A 4 -85.86 -6.31 29.39
CA ARG A 4 -87.02 -7.01 28.87
C ARG A 4 -87.81 -7.60 30.04
N THR A 5 -89.12 -7.68 29.87
CA THR A 5 -90.02 -8.29 30.84
C THR A 5 -90.80 -9.40 30.15
N VAL A 6 -90.78 -10.60 30.72
CA VAL A 6 -91.61 -11.73 30.28
C VAL A 6 -92.62 -12.03 31.39
N ALA A 7 -93.91 -12.01 31.08
CA ALA A 7 -94.95 -12.36 32.04
C ALA A 7 -95.37 -13.82 31.85
N LYS A 8 -95.32 -14.62 32.91
CA LYS A 8 -95.77 -16.03 32.92
C LYS A 8 -96.32 -16.40 34.30
N ASP A 9 -97.49 -17.05 34.33
CA ASP A 9 -98.13 -17.57 35.56
C ASP A 9 -98.26 -16.55 36.72
N GLY A 10 -98.50 -15.27 36.39
CA GLY A 10 -98.62 -14.19 37.38
C GLY A 10 -97.28 -13.66 37.92
N GLN A 11 -96.14 -14.14 37.41
CA GLN A 11 -94.80 -13.63 37.70
C GLN A 11 -94.25 -12.82 36.52
N ILE A 12 -93.42 -11.82 36.81
CA ILE A 12 -92.69 -11.03 35.81
C ILE A 12 -91.22 -11.38 35.92
N ASP A 13 -90.68 -11.99 34.88
CA ASP A 13 -89.24 -12.18 34.73
C ASP A 13 -88.65 -10.89 34.16
N ILE A 14 -87.82 -10.23 34.96
CA ILE A 14 -87.03 -9.08 34.51
C ILE A 14 -85.68 -9.61 34.03
N GLN A 15 -85.40 -9.40 32.76
CA GLN A 15 -84.20 -9.91 32.11
C GLN A 15 -83.46 -8.75 31.44
N LEU A 16 -82.13 -8.86 31.42
CA LEU A 16 -81.32 -8.03 30.55
C LEU A 16 -81.43 -8.55 29.12
N ALA A 17 -81.34 -7.64 28.15
CA ALA A 17 -81.14 -8.05 26.76
C ALA A 17 -79.72 -8.63 26.59
N ASP A 18 -79.56 -9.65 25.74
CA ASP A 18 -78.25 -10.27 25.45
C ASP A 18 -77.21 -9.23 24.99
N ASN A 19 -77.66 -8.23 24.22
CA ASN A 19 -76.87 -7.08 23.81
C ASN A 19 -77.42 -5.82 24.50
N LEU A 20 -76.57 -5.12 25.24
CA LEU A 20 -76.90 -3.87 25.92
C LEU A 20 -76.37 -2.69 25.10
N ASP A 21 -77.24 -1.69 24.87
CA ASP A 21 -76.87 -0.42 24.25
C ASP A 21 -76.74 0.65 25.33
N VAL A 22 -75.51 0.94 25.75
CA VAL A 22 -75.18 1.81 26.89
C VAL A 22 -74.12 2.83 26.51
N THR A 23 -74.16 4.00 27.14
CA THR A 23 -73.16 5.06 26.90
C THR A 23 -71.83 4.81 27.60
N SER A 24 -71.85 4.09 28.73
CA SER A 24 -70.65 3.75 29.48
C SER A 24 -70.85 2.59 30.45
N VAL A 25 -69.78 1.84 30.71
CA VAL A 25 -69.68 0.86 31.79
C VAL A 25 -68.48 1.22 32.65
N LYS A 26 -68.68 1.38 33.96
CA LYS A 26 -67.60 1.65 34.92
C LYS A 26 -67.46 0.51 35.91
N THR A 27 -66.27 -0.06 36.02
CA THR A 27 -65.93 -1.15 36.94
C THR A 27 -64.66 -0.79 37.72
N GLY A 28 -64.84 -0.26 38.93
CA GLY A 28 -63.74 0.28 39.71
C GLY A 28 -63.03 1.43 38.98
N ASN A 29 -61.73 1.23 38.66
CA ASN A 29 -60.89 2.20 37.95
C ASN A 29 -60.99 2.11 36.42
N THR A 30 -61.72 1.13 35.89
CA THR A 30 -61.90 0.92 34.46
C THR A 30 -63.18 1.59 33.96
N LEU A 31 -63.08 2.30 32.86
CA LEU A 31 -64.20 2.92 32.15
C LEU A 31 -64.18 2.47 30.69
N LEU A 32 -65.28 1.89 30.22
CA LEU A 32 -65.57 1.68 28.81
C LEU A 32 -66.66 2.69 28.40
N ASN A 33 -66.41 3.50 27.38
CA ASN A 33 -67.37 4.49 26.87
C ASN A 33 -67.21 4.66 25.34
N ASN A 34 -67.83 5.70 24.77
CA ASN A 34 -67.77 5.99 23.34
C ASN A 34 -66.35 6.29 22.80
N ASP A 35 -65.38 6.64 23.65
CA ASP A 35 -63.99 6.87 23.25
C ASP A 35 -63.15 5.59 23.30
N GLY A 36 -63.49 4.65 24.19
CA GLY A 36 -62.87 3.33 24.29
C GLY A 36 -62.71 2.85 25.73
N LEU A 37 -61.66 2.06 25.98
CA LEU A 37 -61.27 1.52 27.28
C LEU A 37 -60.24 2.42 27.96
N HIS A 38 -60.54 2.87 29.17
CA HIS A 38 -59.64 3.65 30.02
C HIS A 38 -59.44 2.95 31.36
N ILE A 39 -58.19 2.83 31.82
CA ILE A 39 -57.86 2.44 33.19
C ILE A 39 -57.25 3.65 33.88
N SER A 40 -57.90 4.17 34.93
CA SER A 40 -57.42 5.34 35.66
C SER A 40 -56.04 5.07 36.28
N GLY A 41 -55.05 5.95 35.99
CA GLY A 41 -53.64 5.75 36.36
C GLY A 41 -52.94 4.61 35.59
N GLY A 42 -53.57 4.08 34.54
CA GLY A 42 -53.20 2.88 33.80
C GLY A 42 -53.13 3.07 32.29
N PRO A 43 -53.02 1.95 31.54
CA PRO A 43 -53.14 1.93 30.08
C PRO A 43 -54.55 2.30 29.59
N SER A 44 -54.65 2.65 28.31
CA SER A 44 -55.92 2.87 27.61
C SER A 44 -55.86 2.39 26.15
N VAL A 45 -57.03 2.04 25.62
CA VAL A 45 -57.26 1.73 24.19
C VAL A 45 -58.44 2.56 23.73
N THR A 46 -58.18 3.55 22.88
CA THR A 46 -59.18 4.55 22.46
C THR A 46 -59.23 4.66 20.93
N THR A 47 -60.15 5.47 20.42
CA THR A 47 -60.18 5.83 19.00
C THR A 47 -58.89 6.51 18.51
N GLY A 48 -58.14 7.14 19.41
CA GLY A 48 -56.82 7.72 19.14
C GLY A 48 -55.66 6.72 19.18
N GLY A 49 -55.92 5.44 19.48
CA GLY A 49 -54.90 4.39 19.59
C GLY A 49 -54.66 3.91 21.01
N ILE A 50 -53.48 3.32 21.23
CA ILE A 50 -53.09 2.65 22.48
C ILE A 50 -52.11 3.53 23.24
N ASN A 51 -52.36 3.74 24.54
CA ASN A 51 -51.42 4.34 25.47
C ASN A 51 -51.07 3.32 26.56
N ALA A 52 -49.80 2.97 26.69
CA ALA A 52 -49.33 2.01 27.70
C ALA A 52 -49.32 2.59 29.14
N GLY A 53 -49.50 3.90 29.30
CA GLY A 53 -49.50 4.55 30.61
C GLY A 53 -48.17 4.38 31.34
N ASN A 54 -47.05 4.61 30.66
CA ASN A 54 -45.67 4.46 31.16
C ASN A 54 -45.36 3.07 31.74
N ARG A 55 -45.97 2.02 31.18
CA ARG A 55 -45.70 0.62 31.54
C ARG A 55 -45.00 -0.11 30.41
N ILE A 56 -44.31 -1.18 30.77
CA ILE A 56 -43.72 -2.13 29.81
C ILE A 56 -44.85 -2.89 29.11
N ILE A 57 -44.78 -2.98 27.78
CA ILE A 57 -45.61 -3.90 27.00
C ILE A 57 -44.82 -5.20 26.84
N SER A 58 -45.21 -6.24 27.58
CA SER A 58 -44.58 -7.56 27.53
C SER A 58 -45.24 -8.48 26.49
N ASN A 59 -44.59 -9.61 26.19
CA ASN A 59 -45.09 -10.63 25.25
C ASN A 59 -45.28 -10.13 23.81
N VAL A 60 -44.48 -9.13 23.41
CA VAL A 60 -44.38 -8.70 22.01
C VAL A 60 -43.50 -9.70 21.26
N GLY A 61 -44.05 -10.36 20.24
CA GLY A 61 -43.33 -11.27 19.36
C GLY A 61 -42.26 -10.56 18.53
N ASP A 62 -41.50 -11.31 17.72
CA ASP A 62 -40.64 -10.66 16.74
C ASP A 62 -41.47 -10.01 15.65
N ALA A 63 -41.11 -8.78 15.31
CA ALA A 63 -41.60 -8.12 14.11
C ALA A 63 -41.21 -8.91 12.86
N VAL A 64 -42.18 -9.16 11.98
CA VAL A 64 -42.00 -9.82 10.67
C VAL A 64 -42.30 -8.84 9.54
N SER A 65 -43.31 -7.99 9.73
CA SER A 65 -43.73 -6.96 8.78
C SER A 65 -43.20 -5.58 9.19
N ASP A 66 -43.08 -4.66 8.23
CA ASP A 66 -42.56 -3.30 8.46
C ASP A 66 -43.39 -2.46 9.46
N THR A 67 -44.61 -2.89 9.77
CA THR A 67 -45.52 -2.22 10.71
C THR A 67 -45.62 -2.88 12.08
N ASP A 68 -44.91 -3.99 12.31
CA ASP A 68 -44.95 -4.69 13.58
C ASP A 68 -44.12 -3.96 14.65
N ALA A 69 -44.54 -4.07 15.91
CA ALA A 69 -43.75 -3.58 17.03
C ALA A 69 -42.49 -4.43 17.21
N VAL A 70 -41.34 -3.79 17.38
CA VAL A 70 -40.07 -4.48 17.69
C VAL A 70 -39.95 -4.73 19.18
N ASN A 71 -39.44 -5.91 19.55
CA ASN A 71 -39.11 -6.21 20.95
C ASN A 71 -37.61 -5.95 21.25
N LYS A 72 -37.25 -5.95 22.54
CA LYS A 72 -35.87 -5.67 22.98
C LYS A 72 -34.84 -6.64 22.40
N ARG A 73 -35.18 -7.92 22.22
CA ARG A 73 -34.23 -8.91 21.68
C ARG A 73 -33.82 -8.57 20.24
N GLN A 74 -34.75 -8.07 19.41
CA GLN A 74 -34.41 -7.63 18.06
C GLN A 74 -33.44 -6.44 18.09
N LEU A 75 -33.66 -5.49 19.01
CA LEU A 75 -32.75 -4.36 19.22
C LEU A 75 -31.38 -4.80 19.77
N ASP A 76 -31.33 -5.73 20.72
CA ASP A 76 -30.09 -6.27 21.27
C ASP A 76 -29.29 -7.03 20.19
N ASN A 77 -29.95 -7.83 19.35
CA ASN A 77 -29.32 -8.54 18.23
C ASN A 77 -28.72 -7.55 17.21
N LEU A 78 -29.43 -6.46 16.91
CA LEU A 78 -28.92 -5.37 16.09
C LEU A 78 -27.70 -4.72 16.75
N SER A 79 -27.77 -4.43 18.05
CA SER A 79 -26.66 -3.82 18.81
C SER A 79 -25.42 -4.71 18.80
N ILE A 80 -25.56 -6.03 18.96
CA ILE A 80 -24.43 -6.97 18.87
C ILE A 80 -23.81 -6.92 17.48
N SER A 81 -24.63 -6.92 16.44
CA SER A 81 -24.16 -6.90 15.05
C SER A 81 -23.40 -5.61 14.72
N VAL A 82 -23.92 -4.47 15.17
CA VAL A 82 -23.28 -3.15 14.99
C VAL A 82 -22.00 -3.06 15.81
N ASN A 83 -22.03 -3.47 17.08
CA ASN A 83 -20.89 -3.33 17.99
C ASN A 83 -19.76 -4.32 17.74
N ARG A 84 -19.95 -5.31 16.86
CA ARG A 84 -18.92 -6.30 16.54
C ARG A 84 -17.71 -5.70 15.81
N GLY A 85 -17.89 -4.60 15.08
CA GLY A 85 -16.80 -3.97 14.33
C GLY A 85 -16.17 -4.91 13.28
N TRP A 86 -14.89 -4.71 13.00
CA TRP A 86 -14.07 -5.53 12.11
C TRP A 86 -12.63 -5.62 12.64
N ASN A 87 -11.81 -6.56 12.15
CA ASN A 87 -10.42 -6.68 12.59
C ASN A 87 -9.45 -6.17 11.52
N ILE A 88 -8.42 -5.43 11.91
CA ILE A 88 -7.29 -5.05 11.07
C ILE A 88 -6.10 -5.97 11.32
N GLN A 89 -5.45 -6.42 10.25
CA GLN A 89 -4.29 -7.30 10.30
C GLN A 89 -3.37 -6.95 9.12
N ALA A 90 -2.06 -7.01 9.34
CA ALA A 90 -1.07 -6.86 8.28
C ALA A 90 -0.13 -8.08 8.27
N ASN A 91 0.19 -8.58 7.07
CA ASN A 91 1.19 -9.61 6.84
C ASN A 91 1.03 -10.89 7.69
N GLY A 92 -0.21 -11.30 7.98
CA GLY A 92 -0.48 -12.49 8.78
C GLY A 92 -0.15 -12.36 10.28
N GLY A 93 0.12 -11.15 10.78
CA GLY A 93 0.37 -10.87 12.20
C GLY A 93 -0.90 -10.95 13.06
N ASP A 94 -0.86 -10.42 14.27
CA ASP A 94 -2.03 -10.40 15.15
C ASP A 94 -3.14 -9.51 14.57
N ALA A 95 -4.38 -9.94 14.75
CA ALA A 95 -5.56 -9.20 14.34
C ALA A 95 -6.03 -8.30 15.48
N GLU A 96 -6.16 -6.99 15.21
CA GLU A 96 -6.63 -6.00 16.18
C GLU A 96 -8.08 -5.60 15.86
N ALA A 97 -8.95 -5.58 16.87
CA ALA A 97 -10.35 -5.19 16.67
C ALA A 97 -10.48 -3.67 16.49
N VAL A 98 -11.25 -3.27 15.48
CA VAL A 98 -11.66 -1.89 15.21
C VAL A 98 -13.15 -1.78 15.52
N ALA A 99 -13.45 -1.20 16.67
CA ALA A 99 -14.82 -0.99 17.14
C ALA A 99 -15.50 0.16 16.38
N PRO A 100 -16.84 0.24 16.40
CA PRO A 100 -17.55 1.39 15.87
C PRO A 100 -17.11 2.69 16.56
N GLY A 101 -16.71 3.67 15.76
CA GLY A 101 -16.20 4.95 16.25
C GLY A 101 -14.68 5.04 16.30
N ASP A 102 -13.96 3.91 16.20
CA ASP A 102 -12.50 3.92 16.14
C ASP A 102 -11.98 4.53 14.84
N THR A 103 -10.75 5.05 14.91
CA THR A 103 -10.03 5.56 13.75
C THR A 103 -8.83 4.67 13.45
N VAL A 104 -8.76 4.16 12.22
CA VAL A 104 -7.57 3.51 11.70
C VAL A 104 -6.69 4.55 11.04
N ASN A 105 -5.48 4.73 11.57
CA ASN A 105 -4.47 5.58 10.96
C ASN A 105 -3.60 4.76 10.00
N VAL A 106 -3.53 5.18 8.74
CA VAL A 106 -2.57 4.64 7.77
C VAL A 106 -1.39 5.59 7.73
N ALA A 107 -0.33 5.24 8.46
CA ALA A 107 0.89 6.04 8.52
C ALA A 107 1.72 5.88 7.24
N GLU A 108 2.37 6.97 6.83
CA GLU A 108 3.39 6.93 5.79
C GLU A 108 4.75 6.49 6.35
N GLY A 109 5.60 5.97 5.48
CA GLY A 109 6.98 5.58 5.80
C GLY A 109 7.96 6.28 4.86
N ASP A 110 9.24 5.94 4.94
CA ASP A 110 10.30 6.67 4.20
C ASP A 110 10.07 6.73 2.69
N ASN A 111 9.61 5.63 2.09
CA ASN A 111 9.50 5.47 0.64
C ASN A 111 8.06 5.55 0.11
N ILE A 112 7.07 5.57 1.00
CA ILE A 112 5.65 5.56 0.65
C ILE A 112 5.01 6.79 1.24
N GLN A 113 4.44 7.63 0.39
CA GLN A 113 3.65 8.79 0.78
C GLN A 113 2.17 8.42 0.87
N VAL A 114 1.50 8.84 1.94
CA VAL A 114 0.06 8.59 2.14
C VAL A 114 -0.66 9.92 2.32
N THR A 115 -1.59 10.24 1.42
CA THR A 115 -2.43 11.45 1.52
C THR A 115 -3.91 11.11 1.42
N ARG A 116 -4.78 11.96 1.96
CA ARG A 116 -6.23 11.77 1.90
C ARG A 116 -6.93 12.97 1.30
N THR A 117 -7.78 12.74 0.31
CA THR A 117 -8.70 13.75 -0.22
C THR A 117 -10.13 13.21 -0.11
N GLY A 118 -10.90 13.74 0.86
CA GLY A 118 -12.24 13.23 1.14
C GLY A 118 -12.22 11.74 1.54
N LYS A 119 -12.87 10.88 0.75
CA LYS A 119 -12.93 9.43 0.97
C LYS A 119 -11.84 8.65 0.21
N THR A 120 -10.99 9.33 -0.56
CA THR A 120 -9.90 8.70 -1.30
C THR A 120 -8.62 8.76 -0.48
N LEU A 121 -8.03 7.60 -0.23
CA LEU A 121 -6.68 7.46 0.29
C LEU A 121 -5.72 7.26 -0.90
N ASN A 122 -4.81 8.20 -1.12
CA ASN A 122 -3.79 8.10 -2.15
C ASN A 122 -2.51 7.56 -1.51
N ILE A 123 -2.09 6.37 -1.93
CA ILE A 123 -0.83 5.73 -1.53
C ILE A 123 0.08 5.73 -2.74
N ALA A 124 1.22 6.42 -2.66
CA ALA A 124 2.16 6.57 -3.76
C ALA A 124 3.59 6.34 -3.29
N THR A 125 4.50 6.00 -4.20
CA THR A 125 5.93 6.09 -3.90
C THR A 125 6.33 7.54 -3.73
N ALA A 126 7.23 7.80 -2.77
CA ALA A 126 7.79 9.11 -2.57
C ALA A 126 8.63 9.54 -3.79
N ARG A 127 8.67 10.85 -4.09
CA ARG A 127 9.51 11.38 -5.19
C ARG A 127 11.01 11.17 -4.94
N LYS A 128 11.40 11.12 -3.67
CA LYS A 128 12.73 10.75 -3.21
C LYS A 128 12.56 9.52 -2.35
N VAL A 129 13.29 8.47 -2.70
CA VAL A 129 13.29 7.20 -2.01
C VAL A 129 14.68 6.96 -1.44
N ASN A 130 14.73 6.30 -0.30
CA ASN A 130 15.93 5.82 0.35
C ASN A 130 15.81 4.31 0.52
N PHE A 131 16.57 3.56 -0.28
CA PHE A 131 16.64 2.12 -0.18
C PHE A 131 18.00 1.71 0.38
N ASP A 132 18.01 0.72 1.26
CA ASP A 132 19.25 0.11 1.71
C ASP A 132 19.90 -0.71 0.59
N ASN A 133 19.09 -1.44 -0.16
CA ASN A 133 19.51 -2.19 -1.33
C ASN A 133 18.39 -2.22 -2.39
N VAL A 134 18.78 -2.09 -3.66
CA VAL A 134 17.90 -2.31 -4.82
C VAL A 134 18.46 -3.47 -5.63
N ALA A 135 17.69 -4.55 -5.74
CA ALA A 135 18.05 -5.74 -6.52
C ALA A 135 17.16 -5.88 -7.75
N VAL A 136 17.76 -6.11 -8.92
CA VAL A 136 17.07 -6.40 -10.18
C VAL A 136 17.76 -7.56 -10.86
N GLY A 137 17.22 -8.78 -10.67
CA GLY A 137 17.94 -9.99 -11.03
C GLY A 137 19.25 -10.08 -10.24
N ASP A 138 20.37 -10.25 -10.94
CA ASP A 138 21.70 -10.31 -10.35
C ASP A 138 22.30 -8.93 -10.02
N ILE A 139 21.70 -7.85 -10.54
CA ILE A 139 22.19 -6.48 -10.31
C ILE A 139 21.79 -6.03 -8.90
N SER A 140 22.74 -5.47 -8.14
CA SER A 140 22.51 -4.87 -6.82
C SER A 140 23.13 -3.48 -6.73
N LEU A 141 22.34 -2.51 -6.27
CA LEU A 141 22.78 -1.20 -5.79
C LEU A 141 22.68 -1.19 -4.27
N ASP A 142 23.83 -1.07 -3.62
CA ASP A 142 23.97 -1.20 -2.16
C ASP A 142 24.39 0.13 -1.54
N LYS A 143 23.65 0.60 -0.53
CA LYS A 143 23.88 1.94 0.07
C LYS A 143 25.19 2.02 0.86
N ASP A 144 25.64 0.90 1.42
CA ASP A 144 26.78 0.88 2.35
C ASP A 144 28.10 0.91 1.59
N THR A 145 28.15 0.23 0.45
CA THR A 145 29.31 0.22 -0.46
C THR A 145 29.24 1.30 -1.52
N GLY A 146 28.04 1.82 -1.82
CA GLY A 146 27.78 2.74 -2.92
C GLY A 146 28.00 2.11 -4.30
N LYS A 147 28.12 0.77 -4.38
CA LYS A 147 28.44 0.06 -5.61
C LYS A 147 27.19 -0.37 -6.35
N ILE A 148 27.30 -0.34 -7.68
CA ILE A 148 26.45 -1.12 -8.59
C ILE A 148 27.24 -2.37 -8.95
N SER A 149 26.72 -3.54 -8.61
CA SER A 149 27.38 -4.84 -8.80
C SER A 149 26.48 -5.81 -9.57
N GLY A 150 27.03 -6.95 -10.00
CA GLY A 150 26.30 -7.94 -10.80
C GLY A 150 26.05 -7.55 -12.26
N LEU A 151 26.70 -6.49 -12.75
CA LEU A 151 26.65 -6.11 -14.17
C LEU A 151 27.40 -7.16 -15.01
N SER A 152 26.74 -7.66 -16.05
CA SER A 152 27.43 -8.32 -17.16
C SER A 152 28.26 -7.31 -17.95
N ASP A 153 29.33 -7.77 -18.59
CA ASP A 153 30.15 -6.95 -19.47
C ASP A 153 29.28 -6.28 -20.55
N GLY A 154 29.38 -4.95 -20.65
CA GLY A 154 28.63 -4.15 -21.60
C GLY A 154 29.15 -4.31 -23.03
N SER A 155 28.31 -4.10 -24.03
CA SER A 155 28.78 -4.09 -25.42
C SER A 155 29.72 -2.90 -25.67
N LEU A 156 30.84 -3.13 -26.38
CA LEU A 156 31.81 -2.10 -26.76
C LEU A 156 31.63 -1.71 -28.23
N SER A 157 30.59 -0.92 -28.51
CA SER A 157 30.29 -0.41 -29.86
C SER A 157 29.92 1.07 -29.81
N ALA A 158 29.92 1.74 -30.98
CA ALA A 158 29.60 3.16 -31.07
C ALA A 158 28.18 3.51 -30.58
N ASP A 159 27.26 2.55 -30.65
CA ASP A 159 25.85 2.75 -30.31
C ASP A 159 25.47 2.21 -28.92
N SER A 160 26.42 1.57 -28.23
CA SER A 160 26.16 0.95 -26.93
C SER A 160 25.77 1.97 -25.86
N ARG A 161 24.79 1.60 -25.03
CA ARG A 161 24.35 2.34 -23.85
C ARG A 161 24.50 1.50 -22.57
N ASP A 162 25.17 0.36 -22.69
CA ASP A 162 25.41 -0.53 -21.58
C ASP A 162 26.41 0.10 -20.62
N ALA A 163 26.27 -0.22 -19.33
CA ALA A 163 27.33 0.06 -18.38
C ALA A 163 28.52 -0.86 -18.67
N VAL A 164 29.74 -0.33 -18.64
CA VAL A 164 30.96 -1.13 -18.72
C VAL A 164 31.37 -1.60 -17.33
N THR A 165 31.88 -2.82 -17.26
CA THR A 165 32.32 -3.42 -16.00
C THR A 165 33.77 -3.09 -15.67
N GLY A 166 34.16 -3.34 -14.43
CA GLY A 166 35.55 -3.17 -13.99
C GLY A 166 36.54 -4.07 -14.74
N SER A 167 36.15 -5.31 -15.09
CA SER A 167 36.97 -6.24 -15.89
C SER A 167 37.29 -5.69 -17.27
N GLN A 168 36.30 -5.08 -17.94
CA GLN A 168 36.51 -4.48 -19.26
C GLN A 168 37.48 -3.30 -19.20
N LEU A 169 37.32 -2.40 -18.22
CA LEU A 169 38.23 -1.26 -18.05
C LEU A 169 39.65 -1.72 -17.66
N PHE A 170 39.75 -2.76 -16.82
CA PHE A 170 41.02 -3.34 -16.43
C PHE A 170 41.78 -3.90 -17.64
N ASN A 171 41.12 -4.63 -18.55
CA ASN A 171 41.73 -5.14 -19.78
C ASN A 171 42.26 -4.01 -20.68
N ILE A 172 41.53 -2.90 -20.80
CA ILE A 172 42.00 -1.72 -21.53
C ILE A 172 43.24 -1.13 -20.85
N ASN A 173 43.24 -1.04 -19.52
CA ASN A 173 44.37 -0.51 -18.76
C ASN A 173 45.65 -1.35 -18.95
N GLU A 174 45.52 -2.68 -19.06
CA GLU A 174 46.65 -3.56 -19.37
C GLU A 174 47.23 -3.29 -20.78
N ASN A 175 46.36 -3.08 -21.77
CA ASN A 175 46.79 -2.68 -23.12
C ASN A 175 47.50 -1.32 -23.13
N VAL A 176 46.96 -0.33 -22.41
CA VAL A 176 47.59 1.00 -22.27
C VAL A 176 48.94 0.89 -21.56
N THR A 177 49.02 0.08 -20.52
CA THR A 177 50.28 -0.14 -19.79
C THR A 177 51.31 -0.80 -20.70
N THR A 178 50.91 -1.75 -21.54
CA THR A 178 51.77 -2.38 -22.54
C THR A 178 52.27 -1.37 -23.56
N ASN A 179 51.39 -0.54 -24.11
CA ASN A 179 51.78 0.54 -25.02
C ASN A 179 52.77 1.49 -24.37
N THR A 180 52.56 1.84 -23.10
CA THR A 180 53.47 2.69 -22.33
C THR A 180 54.87 2.09 -22.24
N ARG A 181 54.98 0.78 -21.94
CA ARG A 181 56.27 0.07 -21.91
C ARG A 181 56.92 0.03 -23.29
N ASN A 182 56.16 -0.26 -24.34
CA ASN A 182 56.66 -0.30 -25.71
C ASN A 182 57.21 1.07 -26.14
N ILE A 183 56.50 2.14 -25.81
CA ILE A 183 56.94 3.52 -26.08
C ILE A 183 58.27 3.81 -25.35
N ALA A 184 58.41 3.42 -24.09
CA ALA A 184 59.65 3.60 -23.33
C ALA A 184 60.83 2.78 -23.91
N SER A 185 60.57 1.54 -24.33
CA SER A 185 61.56 0.68 -24.99
C SER A 185 62.02 1.29 -26.32
N ASN A 186 61.07 1.68 -27.17
CA ASN A 186 61.35 2.34 -28.45
C ASN A 186 62.18 3.61 -28.23
N LYS A 187 61.84 4.42 -27.21
CA LYS A 187 62.61 5.61 -26.85
C LYS A 187 64.05 5.25 -26.50
N THR A 188 64.27 4.23 -25.67
CA THR A 188 65.61 3.77 -25.28
C THR A 188 66.43 3.31 -26.50
N GLN A 189 65.80 2.57 -27.42
CA GLN A 189 66.46 2.10 -28.65
C GLN A 189 66.83 3.26 -29.58
N ILE A 190 65.91 4.22 -29.78
CA ILE A 190 66.17 5.43 -30.57
C ILE A 190 67.30 6.26 -29.95
N ASP A 191 67.31 6.42 -28.62
CA ASP A 191 68.36 7.16 -27.90
C ASP A 191 69.72 6.47 -27.93
N SER A 192 69.74 5.15 -28.06
CA SER A 192 70.98 4.37 -28.16
C SER A 192 71.72 4.60 -29.48
N GLY A 193 71.03 5.08 -30.52
CA GLY A 193 71.64 5.38 -31.82
C GLY A 193 72.22 4.17 -32.55
N LEU A 194 73.02 4.42 -33.59
CA LEU A 194 73.74 3.41 -34.37
C LEU A 194 75.24 3.48 -34.06
N ASN A 195 75.86 2.32 -33.90
CA ASN A 195 77.30 2.20 -33.75
C ASN A 195 77.95 1.97 -35.12
N PHE A 196 78.97 2.76 -35.42
CA PHE A 196 79.76 2.65 -36.64
C PHE A 196 81.21 2.27 -36.28
N ALA A 197 81.79 1.32 -37.02
CA ALA A 197 83.20 0.99 -36.96
C ALA A 197 83.96 1.74 -38.06
N GLY A 198 85.07 2.38 -37.70
CA GLY A 198 85.97 3.06 -38.63
C GLY A 198 87.36 2.42 -38.67
N ASN A 199 88.24 2.97 -39.53
CA ASN A 199 89.62 2.50 -39.69
C ASN A 199 90.43 2.57 -38.38
N THR A 200 90.03 3.45 -37.45
CA THR A 200 90.51 3.48 -36.06
C THR A 200 89.35 3.72 -35.09
N GLY A 201 88.91 2.68 -34.39
CA GLY A 201 87.90 2.77 -33.32
C GLY A 201 86.43 2.75 -33.79
N THR A 202 85.52 3.02 -32.85
CA THR A 202 84.07 3.06 -33.06
C THR A 202 83.49 4.39 -32.60
N PHE A 203 82.37 4.82 -33.19
CA PHE A 203 81.60 5.97 -32.72
C PHE A 203 80.10 5.72 -32.88
N ASN A 204 79.29 6.42 -32.07
CA ASN A 204 77.83 6.29 -32.06
C ASN A 204 77.16 7.55 -32.62
N ARG A 205 76.05 7.39 -33.34
CA ARG A 205 75.20 8.50 -33.81
C ARG A 205 73.74 8.24 -33.50
N ARG A 206 73.05 9.24 -32.93
CA ARG A 206 71.61 9.17 -32.65
C ARG A 206 70.78 9.55 -33.87
N LEU A 207 69.50 9.15 -33.87
CA LEU A 207 68.54 9.56 -34.90
C LEU A 207 68.47 11.09 -34.97
N GLY A 208 68.58 11.65 -36.18
CA GLY A 208 68.60 13.10 -36.41
C GLY A 208 69.99 13.75 -36.39
N GLU A 209 71.04 13.04 -35.97
CA GLU A 209 72.42 13.53 -36.09
C GLU A 209 72.97 13.31 -37.51
N THR A 210 73.79 14.24 -38.01
CA THR A 210 74.48 14.08 -39.31
C THR A 210 75.86 13.43 -39.11
N THR A 211 76.14 12.39 -39.89
CA THR A 211 77.47 11.78 -39.98
C THR A 211 78.15 12.19 -41.28
N THR A 212 79.35 12.77 -41.19
CA THR A 212 80.21 12.97 -42.38
C THR A 212 81.19 11.82 -42.49
N ILE A 213 81.12 11.06 -43.58
CA ILE A 213 82.04 9.95 -43.86
C ILE A 213 83.07 10.44 -44.88
N ARG A 214 84.36 10.34 -44.55
CA ARG A 214 85.47 10.59 -45.48
C ARG A 214 86.27 9.31 -45.59
N GLY A 215 86.28 8.67 -46.76
CA GLY A 215 87.10 7.49 -47.00
C GLY A 215 88.59 7.85 -47.13
N GLY A 216 89.47 7.04 -46.56
CA GLY A 216 90.90 7.03 -46.90
C GLY A 216 91.16 5.88 -47.86
N LEU A 217 91.77 6.16 -49.03
CA LEU A 217 92.25 5.11 -49.94
C LEU A 217 93.51 4.47 -49.37
N ALA A 218 93.69 3.17 -49.59
CA ALA A 218 95.00 2.55 -49.37
C ALA A 218 96.03 3.16 -50.33
N ASP A 219 97.29 3.30 -49.90
CA ASP A 219 98.36 3.81 -50.77
C ASP A 219 98.39 3.02 -52.09
N ALA A 220 98.30 3.76 -53.20
CA ALA A 220 98.21 3.31 -54.60
C ALA A 220 96.83 2.82 -55.15
N ALA A 221 95.73 2.91 -54.40
CA ALA A 221 94.39 2.68 -54.98
C ALA A 221 93.80 3.96 -55.60
N ALA A 222 93.38 3.92 -56.86
CA ALA A 222 92.57 4.98 -57.46
C ALA A 222 91.12 4.85 -56.97
N ALA A 223 90.49 5.96 -56.59
CA ALA A 223 89.06 5.98 -56.31
C ALA A 223 88.30 5.52 -57.56
N SER A 224 87.32 4.62 -57.39
CA SER A 224 86.32 4.44 -58.43
C SER A 224 85.55 5.74 -58.58
N ASN A 225 85.46 6.22 -59.83
CA ASN A 225 84.55 7.31 -60.21
C ASN A 225 83.11 7.01 -59.80
#